data_AF-A0A662M1H3-F1
#
_entry.id   AF-A0A662M1H3-F1
#
_cell.length_a   1.000
_cell.length_b   1.000
_cell.length_c   1.000
_cell.angle_alpha   90.00
_cell.angle_beta   90.00
_cell.angle_gamma   90.00
#
_symmetry.space_group_name_H-M   'P 1'
#
loop_
_entity.id
_entity.type
_entity.pdbx_description
1 polymer ?
#
loop_
_entity_poly.entity_id
_entity_poly.type
_entity_poly.pdbx_seq_one_letter_code
_entity_poly.pdbx_strand_id
1 'polypeptide(L)'
;KDAVEQWGVKYVMLVGGRHGGVATEKWWCPVRYANVDDNSNWETSFLSDLYFADIYKYDNGNATFEDWDSNGNGKFAEFKMASRDKVDLYPDVYVGRLACRNNYEVQKMVEKIITYETTTYNSDWFRKLVVVGGDSAPMEGDPYYEGEEENKVAIEHMDGFEPVKLWTSTGTLTDSESVINAVNQGCGFLFFDGHGNPMSWATHPPYDENTWIDGLKVQDMKKLTNEGKYPVCVVGGCHNAQFNVSMLNLLKIYKGYEEWYRYVYRGEISPETWAWWLARKFDGGSIATIGFSGLDWFATGDSDGDGVPDCTQYFSGFLNVHFFMEYGDNGLRVLGEIHGHAIADYLNELFPSSEPLDYKSVEEWVLLGDPSLMVGGYP
;
A
#
# COMPACT_ATOMS: atom_id res chain seq x y z
N LYS A 1 -4.56 -3.59 -22.73
CA LYS A 1 -4.42 -4.43 -23.95
C LYS A 1 -3.99 -3.64 -25.20
N ASP A 2 -4.90 -2.95 -25.91
CA ASP A 2 -4.57 -2.33 -27.21
C ASP A 2 -3.35 -1.41 -27.18
N ALA A 3 -3.20 -0.59 -26.14
CA ALA A 3 -2.03 0.29 -25.98
C ALA A 3 -0.71 -0.49 -25.79
N VAL A 4 -0.75 -1.67 -25.16
CA VAL A 4 0.40 -2.57 -25.03
C VAL A 4 0.76 -3.15 -26.39
N GLU A 5 -0.23 -3.68 -27.12
CA GLU A 5 -0.02 -4.35 -28.42
C GLU A 5 0.41 -3.37 -29.52
N GLN A 6 -0.15 -2.16 -29.53
CA GLN A 6 0.06 -1.20 -30.62
C GLN A 6 1.24 -0.27 -30.36
N TRP A 7 1.47 0.12 -29.09
CA TRP A 7 2.44 1.16 -28.75
C TRP A 7 3.57 0.64 -27.85
N GLY A 8 3.49 -0.59 -27.34
CA GLY A 8 4.49 -1.14 -26.42
C GLY A 8 4.52 -0.41 -25.07
N VAL A 9 3.36 0.06 -24.61
CA VAL A 9 3.23 0.72 -23.29
C VAL A 9 3.72 -0.21 -22.19
N LYS A 10 4.58 0.32 -21.31
CA LYS A 10 5.08 -0.36 -20.11
C LYS A 10 4.60 0.25 -18.80
N TYR A 11 4.27 1.54 -18.79
CA TYR A 11 3.82 2.27 -17.61
C TYR A 11 2.46 2.90 -17.90
N VAL A 12 1.52 2.74 -16.97
CA VAL A 12 0.17 3.30 -17.06
C VAL A 12 -0.12 4.08 -15.79
N MET A 13 -0.16 5.40 -15.90
CA MET A 13 -0.57 6.27 -14.80
C MET A 13 -2.08 6.53 -14.85
N LEU A 14 -2.81 6.06 -13.84
CA LEU A 14 -4.24 6.31 -13.66
C LEU A 14 -4.43 7.65 -12.96
N VAL A 15 -5.00 8.64 -13.64
CA VAL A 15 -5.20 9.99 -13.07
C VAL A 15 -6.67 10.24 -12.80
N GLY A 16 -7.05 10.15 -11.53
CA GLY A 16 -8.41 10.43 -11.06
C GLY A 16 -8.82 9.59 -9.86
N GLY A 17 -9.47 10.24 -8.89
CA GLY A 17 -10.08 9.62 -7.72
C GLY A 17 -11.60 9.79 -7.68
N ARG A 18 -12.18 9.49 -6.50
CA ARG A 18 -13.62 9.62 -6.24
C ARG A 18 -14.06 11.09 -6.27
N HIS A 19 -15.08 11.43 -7.03
CA HIS A 19 -15.60 12.80 -7.18
C HIS A 19 -17.07 12.96 -6.76
N GLY A 20 -17.48 12.13 -5.80
CA GLY A 20 -18.77 12.20 -5.16
C GLY A 20 -19.53 10.89 -5.23
N GLY A 21 -20.87 11.00 -5.20
CA GLY A 21 -21.76 9.86 -5.21
C GLY A 21 -22.09 9.34 -3.81
N VAL A 22 -23.30 9.63 -3.33
CA VAL A 22 -23.79 9.18 -2.02
C VAL A 22 -24.37 7.77 -2.11
N ALA A 23 -25.23 7.51 -3.10
CA ALA A 23 -25.81 6.19 -3.36
C ALA A 23 -24.87 5.28 -4.15
N THR A 24 -24.26 5.82 -5.21
CA THR A 24 -23.30 5.13 -6.07
C THR A 24 -22.09 6.01 -6.26
N GLU A 25 -20.91 5.45 -6.08
CA GLU A 25 -19.64 6.17 -6.20
C GLU A 25 -19.43 6.69 -7.62
N LYS A 26 -18.84 7.87 -7.74
CA LYS A 26 -18.49 8.48 -9.02
C LYS A 26 -16.99 8.68 -9.11
N TRP A 27 -16.42 8.37 -10.26
CA TRP A 27 -14.98 8.25 -10.47
C TRP A 27 -14.51 9.04 -11.70
N TRP A 28 -13.43 9.81 -11.54
CA TRP A 28 -12.80 10.51 -12.66
C TRP A 28 -12.02 9.56 -13.56
N CYS A 29 -11.45 8.52 -12.94
CA CYS A 29 -10.78 7.41 -13.60
C CYS A 29 -11.37 6.11 -13.06
N PRO A 30 -11.73 5.13 -13.92
CA PRO A 30 -12.31 3.86 -13.49
C PRO A 30 -11.49 3.16 -12.40
N VAL A 31 -12.19 2.33 -11.62
CA VAL A 31 -11.64 1.48 -10.58
C VAL A 31 -12.18 0.06 -10.75
N ARG A 32 -11.48 -0.93 -10.18
CA ARG A 32 -11.96 -2.30 -10.09
C ARG A 32 -12.10 -2.72 -8.63
N TYR A 33 -13.09 -3.56 -8.36
CA TYR A 33 -13.24 -4.24 -7.08
C TYR A 33 -12.94 -5.72 -7.27
N ALA A 34 -12.00 -6.24 -6.49
CA ALA A 34 -11.76 -7.67 -6.32
C ALA A 34 -12.76 -8.24 -5.30
N ASN A 35 -13.09 -9.54 -5.40
CA ASN A 35 -14.14 -10.19 -4.61
C ASN A 35 -13.59 -11.42 -3.87
N VAL A 36 -12.44 -11.25 -3.22
CA VAL A 36 -11.84 -12.23 -2.31
C VAL A 36 -12.38 -11.98 -0.90
N ASP A 37 -13.26 -12.88 -0.43
CA ASP A 37 -13.92 -12.78 0.88
C ASP A 37 -13.10 -13.53 1.93
N ASP A 38 -12.49 -12.79 2.85
CA ASP A 38 -11.68 -13.33 3.95
C ASP A 38 -12.52 -13.86 5.13
N ASN A 39 -13.86 -13.80 5.05
CA ASN A 39 -14.80 -14.20 6.09
C ASN A 39 -14.61 -13.47 7.43
N SER A 40 -13.88 -12.33 7.45
CA SER A 40 -13.70 -11.48 8.64
C SER A 40 -15.00 -10.81 9.11
N ASN A 41 -16.05 -10.82 8.27
CA ASN A 41 -17.25 -9.98 8.37
C ASN A 41 -16.96 -8.48 8.27
N TRP A 42 -15.73 -8.09 7.93
CA TRP A 42 -15.37 -6.70 7.72
C TRP A 42 -15.73 -6.26 6.30
N GLU A 43 -15.22 -6.94 5.30
CA GLU A 43 -15.43 -6.62 3.89
C GLU A 43 -15.58 -7.89 3.07
N THR A 44 -16.15 -7.74 1.88
CA THR A 44 -16.32 -8.83 0.91
C THR A 44 -15.75 -8.47 -0.46
N SER A 45 -15.24 -7.25 -0.59
CA SER A 45 -14.62 -6.70 -1.80
C SER A 45 -13.81 -5.45 -1.45
N PHE A 46 -12.68 -5.26 -2.12
CA PHE A 46 -11.77 -4.12 -1.96
C PHE A 46 -11.32 -3.62 -3.33
N LEU A 47 -10.70 -2.45 -3.38
CA LEU A 47 -10.23 -1.87 -4.64
C LEU A 47 -8.99 -2.63 -5.14
N SER A 48 -8.85 -2.79 -6.45
CA SER A 48 -7.63 -3.36 -7.01
C SER A 48 -7.26 -2.61 -8.27
N ASP A 49 -6.10 -1.96 -8.25
CA ASP A 49 -5.52 -1.41 -9.46
C ASP A 49 -4.65 -2.43 -10.22
N LEU A 50 -4.35 -3.59 -9.60
CA LEU A 50 -3.66 -4.71 -10.26
C LEU A 50 -4.42 -5.21 -11.48
N TYR A 51 -5.76 -5.14 -11.46
CA TYR A 51 -6.60 -5.41 -12.63
C TYR A 51 -6.20 -4.63 -13.89
N PHE A 52 -5.69 -3.40 -13.75
CA PHE A 52 -5.26 -2.60 -14.89
C PHE A 52 -3.83 -2.94 -15.35
N ALA A 53 -3.11 -3.72 -14.56
CA ALA A 53 -1.73 -4.14 -14.77
C ALA A 53 -1.66 -5.55 -15.36
N ASP A 54 -2.50 -6.47 -14.88
CA ASP A 54 -2.72 -7.82 -15.39
C ASP A 54 -3.61 -7.75 -16.64
N ILE A 55 -2.99 -7.85 -17.82
CA ILE A 55 -3.64 -7.71 -19.13
C ILE A 55 -3.86 -9.09 -19.76
N TYR A 56 -2.99 -10.06 -19.50
CA TYR A 56 -2.99 -11.36 -20.13
C TYR A 56 -2.78 -12.47 -19.11
N LYS A 57 -3.56 -13.54 -19.28
CA LYS A 57 -3.24 -14.84 -18.71
C LYS A 57 -2.51 -15.73 -19.68
N TYR A 58 -1.60 -16.53 -19.15
CA TYR A 58 -0.74 -17.42 -19.94
C TYR A 58 -1.09 -18.89 -19.71
N ASP A 59 -1.59 -19.56 -20.75
CA ASP A 59 -1.84 -21.02 -20.73
C ASP A 59 -1.02 -21.71 -21.83
N ASN A 60 -0.08 -22.58 -21.43
CA ASN A 60 0.79 -23.33 -22.34
C ASN A 60 1.49 -22.43 -23.39
N GLY A 61 1.91 -21.23 -22.99
CA GLY A 61 2.58 -20.25 -23.85
C GLY A 61 1.64 -19.42 -24.74
N ASN A 62 0.33 -19.60 -24.64
CA ASN A 62 -0.65 -18.74 -25.31
C ASN A 62 -1.13 -17.65 -24.35
N ALA A 63 -0.93 -16.39 -24.75
CA ALA A 63 -1.49 -15.24 -24.05
C ALA A 63 -2.94 -15.00 -24.48
N THR A 64 -3.84 -14.89 -23.52
CA THR A 64 -5.24 -14.47 -23.74
C THR A 64 -5.59 -13.32 -22.81
N PHE A 65 -6.50 -12.44 -23.21
CA PHE A 65 -6.90 -11.31 -22.37
C PHE A 65 -7.45 -11.80 -21.02
N GLU A 66 -6.95 -11.22 -19.94
CA GLU A 66 -7.39 -11.50 -18.58
C GLU A 66 -8.45 -10.46 -18.19
N ASP A 67 -9.68 -10.94 -17.96
CA ASP A 67 -10.84 -10.10 -17.68
C ASP A 67 -11.28 -10.13 -16.21
N TRP A 68 -10.63 -10.97 -15.40
CA TRP A 68 -10.90 -11.26 -13.98
C TRP A 68 -12.31 -11.82 -13.72
N ASP A 69 -13.08 -12.19 -14.74
CA ASP A 69 -14.47 -12.69 -14.61
C ASP A 69 -14.64 -13.95 -15.47
N SER A 70 -13.80 -14.95 -15.20
CA SER A 70 -13.71 -16.20 -15.96
C SER A 70 -15.01 -17.01 -16.00
N ASN A 71 -15.94 -16.75 -15.07
CA ASN A 71 -17.26 -17.38 -15.03
C ASN A 71 -18.40 -16.48 -15.57
N GLY A 72 -18.11 -15.21 -15.91
CA GLY A 72 -19.03 -14.26 -16.55
C GLY A 72 -20.18 -13.80 -15.67
N ASN A 73 -20.00 -13.78 -14.34
CA ASN A 73 -21.05 -13.42 -13.38
C ASN A 73 -21.01 -11.93 -12.97
N GLY A 74 -20.03 -11.16 -13.45
CA GLY A 74 -19.85 -9.74 -13.18
C GLY A 74 -19.20 -9.42 -11.83
N LYS A 75 -18.66 -10.41 -11.13
CA LYS A 75 -17.80 -10.25 -9.96
C LYS A 75 -16.39 -10.59 -10.37
N PHE A 76 -15.49 -9.66 -10.15
CA PHE A 76 -14.12 -9.76 -10.63
C PHE A 76 -13.23 -10.30 -9.52
N ALA A 77 -12.32 -11.22 -9.88
CA ALA A 77 -11.45 -11.94 -8.96
C ALA A 77 -12.25 -12.54 -7.79
N GLU A 78 -13.38 -13.21 -8.07
CA GLU A 78 -14.13 -13.87 -7.01
C GLU A 78 -13.34 -15.08 -6.53
N PHE A 79 -13.10 -15.17 -5.21
CA PHE A 79 -12.50 -16.36 -4.61
C PHE A 79 -13.41 -16.90 -3.51
N LYS A 80 -14.21 -17.93 -3.84
CA LYS A 80 -15.06 -18.68 -2.91
C LYS A 80 -14.98 -20.17 -3.18
N MET A 81 -15.26 -20.97 -2.14
CA MET A 81 -15.24 -22.44 -2.22
C MET A 81 -16.09 -23.02 -3.37
N ALA A 82 -17.20 -22.36 -3.75
CA ALA A 82 -18.11 -22.81 -4.79
C ALA A 82 -18.09 -21.98 -6.09
N SER A 83 -17.35 -20.86 -6.11
CA SER A 83 -17.25 -19.94 -7.25
C SER A 83 -15.90 -19.25 -7.19
N ARG A 84 -15.01 -19.55 -8.14
CA ARG A 84 -13.65 -19.02 -8.17
C ARG A 84 -13.28 -18.60 -9.58
N ASP A 85 -12.77 -17.40 -9.72
CA ASP A 85 -12.16 -16.93 -10.95
C ASP A 85 -10.74 -17.47 -11.12
N LYS A 86 -10.39 -17.75 -12.38
CA LYS A 86 -9.04 -18.17 -12.76
C LYS A 86 -8.28 -16.96 -13.25
N VAL A 87 -7.54 -16.35 -12.34
CA VAL A 87 -6.64 -15.21 -12.55
C VAL A 87 -5.21 -15.65 -12.23
N ASP A 88 -4.22 -15.19 -12.99
CA ASP A 88 -2.81 -15.45 -12.70
C ASP A 88 -2.11 -14.28 -11.97
N LEU A 89 -2.69 -13.07 -12.03
CA LEU A 89 -2.33 -11.87 -11.27
C LEU A 89 -0.98 -11.24 -11.66
N TYR A 90 -0.31 -11.74 -12.69
CA TYR A 90 1.00 -11.21 -13.08
C TYR A 90 0.84 -9.85 -13.79
N PRO A 91 1.47 -8.77 -13.31
CA PRO A 91 1.40 -7.49 -14.00
C PRO A 91 2.17 -7.53 -15.33
N ASP A 92 1.50 -7.26 -16.45
CA ASP A 92 2.13 -7.09 -17.78
C ASP A 92 2.63 -5.66 -18.03
N VAL A 93 2.09 -4.70 -17.29
CA VAL A 93 2.50 -3.29 -17.28
C VAL A 93 2.56 -2.78 -15.85
N TYR A 94 3.36 -1.75 -15.61
CA TYR A 94 3.47 -1.13 -14.29
C TYR A 94 2.41 -0.03 -14.12
N VAL A 95 1.56 -0.16 -13.10
CA VAL A 95 0.44 0.74 -12.85
C VAL A 95 0.67 1.52 -11.56
N GLY A 96 0.34 2.81 -11.61
CA GLY A 96 0.26 3.65 -10.42
C GLY A 96 -0.87 4.65 -10.56
N ARG A 97 -1.46 5.08 -9.44
CA ARG A 97 -2.61 5.99 -9.42
C ARG A 97 -2.29 7.32 -8.74
N LEU A 98 -2.57 8.41 -9.45
CA LEU A 98 -2.80 9.71 -8.85
C LEU A 98 -4.29 9.85 -8.55
N ALA A 99 -4.70 9.60 -7.30
CA ALA A 99 -6.11 9.60 -6.88
C ALA A 99 -6.72 11.02 -6.75
N CYS A 100 -6.28 11.96 -7.60
CA CYS A 100 -6.68 13.36 -7.61
C CYS A 100 -8.19 13.52 -7.83
N ARG A 101 -8.84 14.35 -7.03
CA ARG A 101 -10.28 14.62 -7.09
C ARG A 101 -10.65 15.88 -7.85
N ASN A 102 -9.65 16.66 -8.23
CA ASN A 102 -9.79 17.92 -8.96
C ASN A 102 -8.50 18.27 -9.71
N ASN A 103 -8.59 19.25 -10.61
CA ASN A 103 -7.47 19.73 -11.42
C ASN A 103 -6.34 20.39 -10.61
N TYR A 104 -6.64 21.00 -9.46
CA TYR A 104 -5.63 21.59 -8.59
C TYR A 104 -4.71 20.51 -7.99
N GLU A 105 -5.26 19.39 -7.53
CA GLU A 105 -4.46 18.25 -7.07
C GLU A 105 -3.61 17.65 -8.18
N VAL A 106 -4.14 17.52 -9.39
CA VAL A 106 -3.36 17.04 -10.55
C VAL A 106 -2.18 17.97 -10.80
N GLN A 107 -2.42 19.29 -10.86
CA GLN A 107 -1.36 20.27 -11.05
C GLN A 107 -0.30 20.16 -9.96
N LYS A 108 -0.71 20.05 -8.69
CA LYS A 108 0.23 19.93 -7.56
C LYS A 108 1.02 18.64 -7.55
N MET A 109 0.42 17.53 -7.92
CA MET A 109 1.16 16.27 -8.03
C MET A 109 2.16 16.30 -9.18
N VAL A 110 1.80 16.84 -10.34
CA VAL A 110 2.74 17.00 -11.47
C VAL A 110 3.90 17.92 -11.10
N GLU A 111 3.64 19.07 -10.46
CA GLU A 111 4.69 19.97 -9.96
C GLU A 111 5.63 19.24 -8.98
N LYS A 112 5.07 18.45 -8.07
CA LYS A 112 5.80 17.70 -7.05
C LYS A 112 6.67 16.59 -7.66
N ILE A 113 6.14 15.82 -8.62
CA ILE A 113 6.85 14.78 -9.37
C ILE A 113 8.02 15.38 -10.13
N ILE A 114 7.79 16.41 -10.93
CA ILE A 114 8.86 17.08 -11.69
C ILE A 114 9.94 17.61 -10.74
N THR A 115 9.55 18.23 -9.63
CA THR A 115 10.52 18.72 -8.63
C THR A 115 11.35 17.56 -8.08
N TYR A 116 10.71 16.49 -7.59
CA TYR A 116 11.41 15.33 -7.06
C TYR A 116 12.39 14.75 -8.07
N GLU A 117 11.95 14.50 -9.30
CA GLU A 117 12.78 13.88 -10.34
C GLU A 117 13.95 14.76 -10.80
N THR A 118 13.82 16.08 -10.71
CA THR A 118 14.86 17.01 -11.18
C THR A 118 15.78 17.53 -10.08
N THR A 119 15.42 17.37 -8.80
CA THR A 119 16.20 17.94 -7.69
C THR A 119 16.66 16.95 -6.62
N THR A 120 16.20 15.69 -6.65
CA THR A 120 16.52 14.71 -5.58
C THR A 120 17.88 14.04 -5.77
N TYR A 121 18.39 13.97 -7.00
CA TYR A 121 19.60 13.21 -7.28
C TYR A 121 20.78 13.67 -6.44
N ASN A 122 21.46 12.69 -5.81
CA ASN A 122 22.57 12.90 -4.86
C ASN A 122 22.25 13.77 -3.63
N SER A 123 20.98 14.00 -3.30
CA SER A 123 20.63 14.73 -2.09
C SER A 123 20.90 13.91 -0.82
N ASP A 124 21.45 14.56 0.20
CA ASP A 124 21.84 13.88 1.46
C ASP A 124 20.63 13.31 2.21
N TRP A 125 19.48 13.99 2.13
CA TRP A 125 18.25 13.54 2.82
C TRP A 125 17.71 12.23 2.27
N PHE A 126 18.01 11.91 1.00
CA PHE A 126 17.50 10.71 0.36
C PHE A 126 18.13 9.44 0.97
N ARG A 127 19.37 9.50 1.49
CA ARG A 127 20.05 8.33 2.07
C ARG A 127 19.57 7.95 3.48
N LYS A 128 18.39 8.40 3.89
CA LYS A 128 17.78 8.02 5.17
C LYS A 128 16.57 7.13 4.93
N LEU A 129 16.50 6.04 5.69
CA LEU A 129 15.35 5.14 5.74
C LEU A 129 14.72 5.29 7.13
N VAL A 130 13.55 5.92 7.18
CA VAL A 130 12.76 5.96 8.42
C VAL A 130 11.91 4.71 8.46
N VAL A 131 12.05 3.92 9.52
CA VAL A 131 11.23 2.72 9.75
C VAL A 131 10.41 2.90 11.02
N VAL A 132 9.14 2.53 10.98
CA VAL A 132 8.16 2.72 12.04
C VAL A 132 7.46 1.38 12.29
N GLY A 133 7.59 0.86 13.50
CA GLY A 133 7.13 -0.49 13.81
C GLY A 133 6.92 -0.73 15.30
N GLY A 134 6.23 -1.80 15.62
CA GLY A 134 5.97 -2.26 16.97
C GLY A 134 5.55 -3.72 16.97
N ASP A 135 4.85 -4.12 18.02
CA ASP A 135 4.29 -5.46 18.15
C ASP A 135 2.89 -5.45 17.50
N SER A 136 2.75 -6.06 16.32
CA SER A 136 1.51 -5.97 15.53
C SER A 136 0.51 -7.05 15.96
N ALA A 137 0.97 -8.18 16.50
CA ALA A 137 0.12 -9.20 17.11
C ALA A 137 0.64 -9.65 18.50
N PRO A 138 0.54 -8.79 19.53
CA PRO A 138 1.11 -9.10 20.84
C PRO A 138 0.52 -10.38 21.42
N MET A 139 1.35 -11.43 21.51
CA MET A 139 0.96 -12.73 22.05
C MET A 139 1.98 -13.21 23.09
N GLU A 140 1.48 -13.77 24.20
CA GLU A 140 2.35 -14.34 25.24
C GLU A 140 3.22 -15.46 24.66
N GLY A 141 4.54 -15.28 24.70
CA GLY A 141 5.52 -16.28 24.25
C GLY A 141 5.93 -16.16 22.80
N ASP A 142 5.36 -15.23 22.02
CA ASP A 142 5.86 -14.88 20.69
C ASP A 142 7.16 -14.05 20.84
N PRO A 143 8.30 -14.47 20.27
CA PRO A 143 9.54 -13.69 20.37
C PRO A 143 9.58 -12.49 19.42
N TYR A 144 8.64 -12.38 18.47
CA TYR A 144 8.70 -11.40 17.39
C TYR A 144 7.81 -10.18 17.65
N TYR A 145 8.27 -9.02 17.18
CA TYR A 145 7.45 -7.81 17.06
C TYR A 145 7.34 -7.55 15.57
N GLU A 146 6.24 -8.00 14.95
CA GLU A 146 6.17 -8.20 13.48
C GLU A 146 6.62 -6.96 12.72
N GLY A 147 6.12 -5.78 13.13
CA GLY A 147 6.50 -4.55 12.45
C GLY A 147 7.95 -4.14 12.64
N GLU A 148 8.58 -4.50 13.77
CA GLU A 148 10.02 -4.31 13.93
C GLU A 148 10.84 -5.37 13.16
N GLU A 149 10.34 -6.60 12.98
CA GLU A 149 11.01 -7.64 12.19
C GLU A 149 11.01 -7.29 10.69
N GLU A 150 9.87 -6.91 10.12
CA GLU A 150 9.80 -6.43 8.73
C GLU A 150 10.73 -5.22 8.53
N ASN A 151 10.73 -4.29 9.49
CA ASN A 151 11.61 -3.13 9.46
C ASN A 151 13.10 -3.53 9.47
N LYS A 152 13.49 -4.59 10.17
CA LYS A 152 14.88 -5.09 10.16
C LYS A 152 15.26 -5.61 8.79
N VAL A 153 14.41 -6.45 8.18
CA VAL A 153 14.66 -7.01 6.83
C VAL A 153 14.76 -5.88 5.81
N ALA A 154 13.87 -4.89 5.85
CA ALA A 154 13.96 -3.71 4.99
C ALA A 154 15.28 -2.94 5.16
N ILE A 155 15.81 -2.82 6.38
CA ILE A 155 17.10 -2.18 6.63
C ILE A 155 18.26 -3.00 6.04
N GLU A 156 18.20 -4.33 6.14
CA GLU A 156 19.25 -5.24 5.66
C GLU A 156 19.45 -5.17 4.14
N HIS A 157 18.37 -4.98 3.37
CA HIS A 157 18.45 -4.79 1.92
C HIS A 157 18.91 -3.37 1.52
N MET A 158 18.84 -2.39 2.42
CA MET A 158 19.02 -0.98 2.08
C MET A 158 20.44 -0.49 2.34
N ASP A 159 21.41 -1.21 1.78
CA ASP A 159 22.83 -0.92 1.91
C ASP A 159 23.17 0.53 1.52
N GLY A 160 23.88 1.23 2.41
CA GLY A 160 24.25 2.63 2.23
C GLY A 160 23.19 3.66 2.66
N PHE A 161 22.05 3.22 3.18
CA PHE A 161 21.09 4.08 3.88
C PHE A 161 21.38 4.15 5.38
N GLU A 162 21.11 5.31 5.97
CA GLU A 162 21.10 5.53 7.41
C GLU A 162 19.69 5.19 7.96
N PRO A 163 19.53 4.14 8.78
CA PRO A 163 18.25 3.80 9.35
C PRO A 163 17.90 4.71 10.54
N VAL A 164 16.69 5.27 10.52
CA VAL A 164 16.07 5.98 11.64
C VAL A 164 14.93 5.10 12.16
N LYS A 165 15.20 4.39 13.25
CA LYS A 165 14.26 3.44 13.85
C LYS A 165 13.33 4.15 14.81
N LEU A 166 12.03 4.10 14.53
CA LEU A 166 10.94 4.52 15.41
C LEU A 166 10.18 3.27 15.84
N TRP A 167 10.64 2.69 16.94
CA TRP A 167 10.20 1.39 17.45
C TRP A 167 9.62 1.51 18.84
N THR A 168 8.52 0.80 19.10
CA THR A 168 7.89 0.81 20.43
C THR A 168 8.76 0.08 21.45
N SER A 169 9.49 -0.96 21.06
CA SER A 169 10.40 -1.71 21.94
C SER A 169 11.56 -0.87 22.49
N THR A 170 11.98 0.14 21.73
CA THR A 170 13.07 1.06 22.11
C THR A 170 12.58 2.35 22.73
N GLY A 171 11.25 2.59 22.74
CA GLY A 171 10.65 3.85 23.20
C GLY A 171 10.95 5.06 22.30
N THR A 172 11.37 4.83 21.06
CA THR A 172 11.62 5.91 20.08
C THR A 172 10.34 6.29 19.32
N LEU A 173 9.41 5.35 19.17
CA LEU A 173 8.03 5.61 18.79
C LEU A 173 7.16 5.77 20.05
N THR A 174 6.72 7.00 20.32
CA THR A 174 5.85 7.30 21.47
C THR A 174 4.48 7.81 21.05
N ASP A 175 4.42 8.52 19.93
CA ASP A 175 3.20 9.02 19.30
C ASP A 175 3.49 9.52 17.87
N SER A 176 2.47 10.13 17.24
CA SER A 176 2.56 10.73 15.91
C SER A 176 3.71 11.73 15.76
N GLU A 177 4.12 12.41 16.83
CA GLU A 177 5.14 13.46 16.82
C GLU A 177 6.54 12.87 16.59
N SER A 178 6.82 11.65 17.06
CA SER A 178 8.04 10.90 16.72
C SER A 178 8.20 10.79 15.20
N VAL A 179 7.11 10.40 14.53
CA VAL A 179 7.09 10.20 13.07
C VAL A 179 7.18 11.53 12.33
N ILE A 180 6.39 12.53 12.74
CA ILE A 180 6.42 13.88 12.16
C ILE A 180 7.83 14.46 12.22
N ASN A 181 8.50 14.35 13.38
CA ASN A 181 9.84 14.87 13.58
C ASN A 181 10.88 14.18 12.69
N ALA A 182 10.78 12.85 12.51
CA ALA A 182 11.69 12.11 11.62
C ALA A 182 11.48 12.50 10.16
N VAL A 183 10.22 12.50 9.68
CA VAL A 183 9.88 12.84 8.29
C VAL A 183 10.25 14.29 7.98
N ASN A 184 10.04 15.23 8.91
CA ASN A 184 10.39 16.65 8.72
C ASN A 184 11.89 16.92 8.55
N GLN A 185 12.76 16.02 9.03
CA GLN A 185 14.20 16.09 8.74
C GLN A 185 14.53 15.71 7.29
N GLY A 186 13.65 14.92 6.66
CA GLY A 186 13.77 14.37 5.32
C GLY A 186 14.33 12.95 5.33
N CYS A 187 13.70 12.07 4.55
CA CYS A 187 14.13 10.70 4.29
C CYS A 187 13.81 10.31 2.85
N GLY A 188 14.59 9.40 2.27
CA GLY A 188 14.30 8.85 0.93
C GLY A 188 13.22 7.79 0.97
N PHE A 189 13.17 7.03 2.06
CA PHE A 189 12.17 5.99 2.28
C PHE A 189 11.54 6.13 3.67
N LEU A 190 10.27 5.76 3.73
CA LEU A 190 9.46 5.74 4.93
C LEU A 190 8.67 4.42 4.96
N PHE A 191 8.98 3.55 5.92
CA PHE A 191 8.33 2.26 6.06
C PHE A 191 7.54 2.21 7.37
N PHE A 192 6.27 1.84 7.30
CA PHE A 192 5.44 1.52 8.45
C PHE A 192 5.03 0.06 8.38
N ASP A 193 5.04 -0.65 9.50
CA ASP A 193 4.29 -1.90 9.64
C ASP A 193 3.57 -2.00 11.00
N GLY A 194 2.28 -2.29 10.94
CA GLY A 194 1.35 -2.18 12.07
C GLY A 194 -0.12 -2.25 11.65
N HIS A 195 -0.98 -1.59 12.43
CA HIS A 195 -2.42 -1.55 12.20
C HIS A 195 -2.85 -0.27 11.51
N GLY A 196 -3.90 -0.39 10.69
CA GLY A 196 -4.39 0.70 9.87
C GLY A 196 -5.91 0.83 9.85
N ASN A 197 -6.34 2.02 9.46
CA ASN A 197 -7.61 2.26 8.79
C ASN A 197 -7.42 3.45 7.82
N PRO A 198 -8.43 3.85 7.03
CA PRO A 198 -8.28 4.95 6.08
C PRO A 198 -7.93 6.32 6.68
N MET A 199 -8.02 6.49 8.00
CA MET A 199 -7.77 7.75 8.71
C MET A 199 -6.50 7.73 9.59
N SER A 200 -5.97 6.57 9.95
CA SER A 200 -4.90 6.46 10.93
C SER A 200 -4.07 5.21 10.77
N TRP A 201 -2.86 5.26 11.31
CA TRP A 201 -1.99 4.13 11.53
C TRP A 201 -1.56 4.10 13.00
N ALA A 202 -1.44 2.91 13.59
CA ALA A 202 -0.97 2.70 14.96
C ALA A 202 -0.35 1.31 15.14
N THR A 203 0.31 1.07 16.26
CA THR A 203 0.86 -0.25 16.63
C THR A 203 0.84 -0.43 18.15
N HIS A 204 1.31 -1.55 18.67
CA HIS A 204 1.36 -1.84 20.10
C HIS A 204 2.80 -1.82 20.67
N PRO A 205 2.94 -1.55 21.97
CA PRO A 205 4.15 -1.88 22.72
C PRO A 205 4.36 -3.40 22.80
N PRO A 206 5.59 -3.86 23.05
CA PRO A 206 5.86 -5.27 23.28
C PRO A 206 4.94 -5.91 24.32
N TYR A 207 4.29 -7.00 23.94
CA TYR A 207 3.42 -7.82 24.79
C TYR A 207 2.21 -7.09 25.39
N ASP A 208 1.73 -6.01 24.76
CA ASP A 208 0.57 -5.23 25.25
C ASP A 208 -0.44 -4.88 24.14
N GLU A 209 -1.34 -5.82 23.85
CA GLU A 209 -2.46 -5.64 22.91
C GLU A 209 -3.46 -4.53 23.30
N ASN A 210 -3.48 -4.10 24.58
CA ASN A 210 -4.48 -3.16 25.08
C ASN A 210 -4.04 -1.70 24.93
N THR A 211 -2.73 -1.46 24.79
CA THR A 211 -2.18 -0.12 24.63
C THR A 211 -1.91 0.16 23.15
N TRP A 212 -2.44 1.28 22.66
CA TRP A 212 -2.22 1.75 21.29
C TRP A 212 -1.20 2.88 21.27
N ILE A 213 -0.17 2.76 20.43
CA ILE A 213 0.78 3.82 20.11
C ILE A 213 0.45 4.35 18.72
N ASP A 214 -0.04 5.58 18.69
CA ASP A 214 -0.43 6.24 17.45
C ASP A 214 0.81 6.59 16.60
N GLY A 215 0.79 6.24 15.30
CA GLY A 215 1.66 6.84 14.29
C GLY A 215 0.98 8.04 13.64
N LEU A 216 1.00 8.14 12.31
CA LEU A 216 0.36 9.25 11.62
C LEU A 216 -1.16 9.07 11.52
N LYS A 217 -1.92 10.16 11.77
CA LYS A 217 -3.33 10.28 11.39
C LYS A 217 -3.48 11.26 10.24
N VAL A 218 -4.59 11.20 9.51
CA VAL A 218 -4.92 12.16 8.44
C VAL A 218 -4.84 13.61 8.92
N GLN A 219 -5.24 13.88 10.17
CA GLN A 219 -5.15 15.22 10.77
C GLN A 219 -3.71 15.70 11.05
N ASP A 220 -2.76 14.77 11.18
CA ASP A 220 -1.35 15.04 11.45
C ASP A 220 -0.57 15.36 10.17
N MET A 221 -1.08 14.96 9.00
CA MET A 221 -0.45 15.22 7.71
C MET A 221 -0.18 16.72 7.49
N LYS A 222 -1.01 17.61 8.04
CA LYS A 222 -0.80 19.06 7.98
C LYS A 222 0.47 19.55 8.71
N LYS A 223 1.00 18.76 9.65
CA LYS A 223 2.21 19.07 10.44
C LYS A 223 3.50 18.65 9.72
N LEU A 224 3.41 17.92 8.61
CA LEU A 224 4.58 17.58 7.81
C LEU A 224 5.07 18.84 7.07
N THR A 225 6.36 19.13 7.14
CA THR A 225 7.01 20.34 6.61
C THR A 225 8.26 20.00 5.79
N ASN A 226 8.39 18.74 5.37
CA ASN A 226 9.47 18.21 4.53
C ASN A 226 9.33 18.61 3.05
N GLU A 227 9.03 19.88 2.76
CA GLU A 227 8.94 20.40 1.40
C GLU A 227 10.26 20.15 0.63
N GLY A 228 10.16 19.64 -0.60
CA GLY A 228 11.30 19.22 -1.42
C GLY A 228 12.02 17.94 -0.97
N LYS A 229 11.56 17.27 0.10
CA LYS A 229 12.16 16.05 0.65
C LYS A 229 11.13 14.95 0.81
N TYR A 230 10.62 14.45 -0.31
CA TYR A 230 9.45 13.59 -0.35
C TYR A 230 9.85 12.11 -0.39
N PRO A 231 9.75 11.33 0.71
CA PRO A 231 10.06 9.91 0.68
C PRO A 231 9.14 9.11 -0.23
N VAL A 232 9.60 7.95 -0.69
CA VAL A 232 8.69 6.86 -1.09
C VAL A 232 8.23 6.15 0.17
N CYS A 233 6.92 6.00 0.35
CA CYS A 233 6.34 5.37 1.53
C CYS A 233 5.79 3.98 1.20
N VAL A 234 6.13 2.99 2.02
CA VAL A 234 5.47 1.68 2.09
C VAL A 234 4.76 1.61 3.44
N VAL A 235 3.49 1.21 3.46
CA VAL A 235 2.71 1.07 4.69
C VAL A 235 2.01 -0.29 4.76
N GLY A 236 2.45 -1.12 5.70
CA GLY A 236 1.71 -2.23 6.27
C GLY A 236 0.66 -1.69 7.24
N GLY A 237 -0.59 -2.10 7.03
CA GLY A 237 -1.74 -1.68 7.79
C GLY A 237 -3.03 -1.70 6.97
N CYS A 238 -4.09 -2.23 7.59
CA CYS A 238 -5.41 -2.33 7.00
C CYS A 238 -5.91 -1.00 6.41
N HIS A 239 -6.41 -1.04 5.17
CA HIS A 239 -7.13 0.04 4.50
C HIS A 239 -6.41 1.38 4.39
N ASN A 240 -5.11 1.48 4.68
CA ASN A 240 -4.40 2.76 4.58
C ASN A 240 -4.42 3.32 3.15
N ALA A 241 -4.52 2.45 2.14
CA ALA A 241 -4.70 2.81 0.73
C ALA A 241 -6.15 2.64 0.22
N GLN A 242 -7.17 2.61 1.09
CA GLN A 242 -8.58 2.53 0.68
C GLN A 242 -9.07 3.85 0.02
N PHE A 243 -8.71 4.08 -1.25
CA PHE A 243 -8.92 5.36 -1.92
C PHE A 243 -10.37 5.64 -2.36
N ASN A 244 -11.34 4.79 -2.00
CA ASN A 244 -12.77 5.06 -2.17
C ASN A 244 -13.44 5.76 -0.98
N VAL A 245 -12.75 6.09 0.12
CA VAL A 245 -13.35 6.80 1.27
C VAL A 245 -13.91 8.19 0.93
N SER A 246 -14.88 8.69 1.70
CA SER A 246 -15.44 10.03 1.49
C SER A 246 -16.23 10.54 2.70
N MET A 247 -16.09 11.83 3.01
CA MET A 247 -16.99 12.55 3.94
C MET A 247 -18.48 12.42 3.58
N LEU A 248 -18.82 12.20 2.30
CA LEU A 248 -20.20 11.98 1.87
C LEU A 248 -20.81 10.70 2.46
N ASN A 249 -20.01 9.77 2.96
CA ASN A 249 -20.49 8.59 3.66
C ASN A 249 -21.28 8.96 4.94
N LEU A 250 -21.04 10.13 5.54
CA LEU A 250 -21.86 10.64 6.65
C LEU A 250 -23.34 10.84 6.26
N LEU A 251 -23.63 11.11 4.99
CA LEU A 251 -25.00 11.30 4.48
C LEU A 251 -25.74 9.97 4.28
N LYS A 252 -25.06 8.82 4.47
CA LYS A 252 -25.66 7.47 4.34
C LYS A 252 -26.50 7.03 5.54
N ILE A 253 -26.88 7.96 6.43
CA ILE A 253 -27.75 7.68 7.58
C ILE A 253 -29.10 7.03 7.18
N TYR A 254 -29.55 7.24 5.94
CA TYR A 254 -30.75 6.60 5.39
C TYR A 254 -30.66 5.07 5.28
N LYS A 255 -29.45 4.50 5.39
CA LYS A 255 -29.22 3.05 5.41
C LYS A 255 -29.47 2.39 6.78
N GLY A 256 -29.80 3.19 7.79
CA GLY A 256 -29.99 2.74 9.17
C GLY A 256 -28.74 2.95 10.02
N TYR A 257 -28.93 3.04 11.34
CA TYR A 257 -27.89 3.42 12.29
C TYR A 257 -26.70 2.45 12.28
N GLU A 258 -26.95 1.14 12.27
CA GLU A 258 -25.90 0.11 12.29
C GLU A 258 -24.96 0.21 11.07
N GLU A 259 -25.53 0.24 9.85
CA GLU A 259 -24.71 0.36 8.63
C GLU A 259 -24.03 1.73 8.54
N TRP A 260 -24.71 2.81 8.94
CA TRP A 260 -24.13 4.14 8.99
C TRP A 260 -22.94 4.23 9.96
N TYR A 261 -23.08 3.64 11.15
CA TYR A 261 -22.04 3.63 12.18
C TYR A 261 -20.80 2.86 11.71
N ARG A 262 -20.96 1.81 10.89
CA ARG A 262 -19.81 1.11 10.27
C ARG A 262 -18.95 2.05 9.44
N TYR A 263 -19.52 2.98 8.66
CA TYR A 263 -18.72 3.96 7.92
C TYR A 263 -17.87 4.85 8.84
N VAL A 264 -18.41 5.20 10.02
CA VAL A 264 -17.72 6.05 11.00
C VAL A 264 -16.61 5.26 11.70
N TYR A 265 -16.97 4.10 12.25
CA TYR A 265 -16.05 3.24 13.01
C TYR A 265 -14.86 2.75 12.16
N ARG A 266 -15.09 2.49 10.87
CA ARG A 266 -14.05 2.03 9.93
C ARG A 266 -13.18 3.15 9.37
N GLY A 267 -13.43 4.41 9.71
CA GLY A 267 -12.70 5.54 9.13
C GLY A 267 -13.07 5.84 7.66
N GLU A 268 -14.09 5.19 7.09
CA GLU A 268 -14.53 5.40 5.70
C GLU A 268 -15.13 6.79 5.45
N ILE A 269 -15.37 7.56 6.50
CA ILE A 269 -15.77 8.97 6.42
C ILE A 269 -14.60 9.92 6.18
N SER A 270 -13.36 9.44 6.04
CA SER A 270 -12.22 10.31 5.74
C SER A 270 -12.44 11.14 4.46
N PRO A 271 -11.95 12.39 4.38
CA PRO A 271 -11.96 13.14 3.13
C PRO A 271 -11.30 12.37 1.99
N GLU A 272 -10.12 11.82 2.24
CA GLU A 272 -9.30 10.98 1.35
C GLU A 272 -8.55 9.97 2.23
N THR A 273 -8.00 8.91 1.65
CA THR A 273 -7.33 7.86 2.44
C THR A 273 -5.99 8.35 3.01
N TRP A 274 -5.53 7.70 4.08
CA TRP A 274 -4.25 7.96 4.75
C TRP A 274 -3.10 8.05 3.75
N ALA A 275 -2.97 7.04 2.88
CA ALA A 275 -1.89 6.95 1.90
C ALA A 275 -1.93 8.09 0.87
N TRP A 276 -3.13 8.46 0.39
CA TRP A 276 -3.29 9.54 -0.56
C TRP A 276 -3.09 10.91 0.08
N TRP A 277 -3.50 11.12 1.34
CA TRP A 277 -3.20 12.36 2.07
C TRP A 277 -1.70 12.59 2.22
N LEU A 278 -0.95 11.53 2.51
CA LEU A 278 0.50 11.60 2.60
C LEU A 278 1.13 11.94 1.25
N ALA A 279 0.72 11.25 0.17
CA ALA A 279 1.28 11.47 -1.18
C ALA A 279 0.91 12.86 -1.74
N ARG A 280 -0.36 13.25 -1.63
CA ARG A 280 -0.91 14.46 -2.27
C ARG A 280 -0.53 15.76 -1.59
N LYS A 281 0.01 15.71 -0.37
CA LYS A 281 0.40 16.92 0.37
C LYS A 281 1.43 17.68 -0.46
N PHE A 282 1.13 18.91 -0.86
CA PHE A 282 1.94 19.62 -1.85
C PHE A 282 3.19 20.28 -1.25
N ASP A 283 3.17 20.59 0.04
CA ASP A 283 4.22 21.26 0.83
C ASP A 283 4.88 20.31 1.85
N GLY A 284 4.86 19.00 1.59
CA GLY A 284 5.45 17.96 2.44
C GLY A 284 4.92 16.57 2.09
N GLY A 285 4.94 15.63 3.04
CA GLY A 285 4.43 14.27 2.82
C GLY A 285 5.36 13.42 1.93
N SER A 286 4.82 12.41 1.26
CA SER A 286 5.57 11.44 0.42
C SER A 286 5.44 11.76 -1.07
N ILE A 287 6.36 11.27 -1.92
CA ILE A 287 6.21 11.38 -3.39
C ILE A 287 5.22 10.35 -3.93
N ALA A 288 5.16 9.21 -3.26
CA ALA A 288 4.26 8.10 -3.52
C ALA A 288 4.03 7.33 -2.22
N THR A 289 2.91 6.64 -2.12
CA THR A 289 2.61 5.72 -1.02
C THR A 289 2.08 4.42 -1.58
N ILE A 290 2.65 3.30 -1.15
CA ILE A 290 2.23 1.95 -1.47
C ILE A 290 1.60 1.36 -0.21
N GLY A 291 0.45 0.72 -0.33
CA GLY A 291 -0.19 0.05 0.79
C GLY A 291 -1.49 -0.64 0.41
N PHE A 292 -2.18 -1.16 1.42
CA PHE A 292 -3.31 -2.07 1.25
C PHE A 292 -4.64 -1.30 1.21
N SER A 293 -5.45 -1.63 0.21
CA SER A 293 -6.76 -0.99 0.01
C SER A 293 -7.92 -1.71 0.71
N GLY A 294 -7.69 -2.93 1.19
CA GLY A 294 -8.57 -3.75 2.02
C GLY A 294 -7.93 -4.10 3.37
N LEU A 295 -8.46 -5.14 4.02
CA LEU A 295 -7.87 -5.76 5.21
C LEU A 295 -6.52 -6.40 4.88
N ASP A 296 -5.48 -5.80 5.41
CA ASP A 296 -4.13 -6.33 5.40
C ASP A 296 -4.02 -7.50 6.40
N TRP A 297 -3.44 -8.61 5.96
CA TRP A 297 -3.13 -9.78 6.77
C TRP A 297 -1.62 -10.01 6.77
N PHE A 298 -1.09 -10.35 7.94
CA PHE A 298 0.30 -10.75 8.15
C PHE A 298 0.36 -12.09 8.87
N ALA A 299 1.44 -12.83 8.70
CA ALA A 299 1.69 -14.08 9.43
C ALA A 299 2.45 -13.82 10.73
N THR A 300 2.38 -14.75 11.69
CA THR A 300 3.00 -14.60 13.01
C THR A 300 3.78 -15.86 13.39
N GLY A 301 4.75 -15.71 14.29
CA GLY A 301 5.62 -16.80 14.72
C GLY A 301 6.64 -17.24 13.67
N ASP A 302 6.93 -18.53 13.67
CA ASP A 302 7.90 -19.23 12.81
C ASP A 302 7.35 -20.66 12.68
N SER A 303 6.39 -20.84 11.78
CA SER A 303 5.56 -22.05 11.73
C SER A 303 6.27 -23.24 11.08
N ASP A 304 7.27 -22.99 10.23
CA ASP A 304 8.09 -24.02 9.59
C ASP A 304 9.40 -24.33 10.35
N GLY A 305 9.78 -23.50 11.32
CA GLY A 305 10.91 -23.69 12.21
C GLY A 305 12.25 -23.40 11.54
N ASP A 306 12.28 -22.56 10.52
CA ASP A 306 13.51 -22.17 9.80
C ASP A 306 14.31 -21.08 10.53
N GLY A 307 13.72 -20.46 11.57
CA GLY A 307 14.32 -19.40 12.37
C GLY A 307 14.16 -18.00 11.78
N VAL A 308 13.34 -17.84 10.74
CA VAL A 308 12.91 -16.58 10.14
C VAL A 308 11.47 -16.29 10.62
N PRO A 309 11.13 -15.04 10.96
CA PRO A 309 9.77 -14.70 11.33
C PRO A 309 8.83 -14.80 10.12
N ASP A 310 7.72 -15.53 10.27
CA ASP A 310 6.73 -15.74 9.20
C ASP A 310 6.14 -14.40 8.70
N CYS A 311 6.07 -13.37 9.55
CA CYS A 311 5.65 -12.01 9.16
C CYS A 311 6.49 -11.45 8.01
N THR A 312 7.72 -11.91 7.80
CA THR A 312 8.59 -11.43 6.71
C THR A 312 8.50 -12.28 5.43
N GLN A 313 7.85 -13.44 5.50
CA GLN A 313 7.85 -14.48 4.45
C GLN A 313 6.47 -14.69 3.81
N TYR A 314 5.39 -14.18 4.41
CA TYR A 314 4.04 -14.39 3.92
C TYR A 314 3.24 -13.10 3.88
N PHE A 315 2.14 -13.14 3.10
CA PHE A 315 1.14 -12.08 2.98
C PHE A 315 1.73 -10.66 2.77
N SER A 316 1.28 -9.67 3.54
CA SER A 316 1.73 -8.28 3.35
C SER A 316 3.21 -8.08 3.63
N GLY A 317 3.75 -8.73 4.65
CA GLY A 317 5.14 -8.51 5.01
C GLY A 317 6.12 -9.00 3.96
N PHE A 318 5.80 -10.10 3.24
CA PHE A 318 6.57 -10.49 2.04
C PHE A 318 6.61 -9.35 1.03
N LEU A 319 5.45 -8.80 0.64
CA LEU A 319 5.37 -7.71 -0.35
C LEU A 319 6.13 -6.46 0.13
N ASN A 320 5.97 -6.11 1.41
CA ASN A 320 6.61 -4.96 2.02
C ASN A 320 8.13 -5.07 1.98
N VAL A 321 8.71 -6.20 2.40
CA VAL A 321 10.17 -6.39 2.44
C VAL A 321 10.77 -6.60 1.05
N HIS A 322 10.06 -7.29 0.15
CA HIS A 322 10.51 -7.47 -1.24
C HIS A 322 10.58 -6.14 -2.00
N PHE A 323 9.74 -5.15 -1.67
CA PHE A 323 9.92 -3.80 -2.20
C PHE A 323 11.33 -3.25 -1.94
N PHE A 324 11.83 -3.42 -0.72
CA PHE A 324 13.17 -2.95 -0.32
C PHE A 324 14.28 -3.83 -0.90
N MET A 325 14.07 -5.15 -1.00
CA MET A 325 14.99 -6.06 -1.71
C MET A 325 15.16 -5.66 -3.18
N GLU A 326 14.06 -5.40 -3.89
CA GLU A 326 14.06 -5.03 -5.31
C GLU A 326 14.82 -3.72 -5.57
N TYR A 327 14.61 -2.73 -4.69
CA TYR A 327 15.36 -1.47 -4.78
C TYR A 327 16.82 -1.64 -4.34
N GLY A 328 17.05 -2.23 -3.18
CA GLY A 328 18.36 -2.29 -2.51
C GLY A 328 19.33 -3.24 -3.19
N ASP A 329 18.95 -4.52 -3.28
CA ASP A 329 19.81 -5.61 -3.74
C ASP A 329 19.76 -5.75 -5.27
N ASN A 330 18.55 -5.79 -5.84
CA ASN A 330 18.37 -5.98 -7.29
C ASN A 330 18.62 -4.69 -8.08
N GLY A 331 18.69 -3.55 -7.40
CA GLY A 331 19.12 -2.29 -7.99
C GLY A 331 18.09 -1.63 -8.90
N LEU A 332 16.80 -2.00 -8.80
CA LEU A 332 15.73 -1.34 -9.53
C LEU A 332 15.56 0.12 -9.06
N ARG A 333 15.23 1.02 -9.99
CA ARG A 333 15.14 2.46 -9.70
C ARG A 333 13.82 3.09 -10.13
N VAL A 334 13.02 2.40 -10.93
CA VAL A 334 11.71 2.91 -11.36
C VAL A 334 10.64 2.37 -10.42
N LEU A 335 9.83 3.26 -9.83
CA LEU A 335 8.92 2.90 -8.73
C LEU A 335 7.92 1.80 -9.09
N GLY A 336 7.32 1.89 -10.29
CA GLY A 336 6.39 0.87 -10.76
C GLY A 336 7.06 -0.47 -11.04
N GLU A 337 8.34 -0.48 -11.44
CA GLU A 337 9.10 -1.73 -11.63
C GLU A 337 9.32 -2.42 -10.30
N ILE A 338 9.74 -1.68 -9.27
CA ILE A 338 9.96 -2.21 -7.92
C ILE A 338 8.65 -2.83 -7.37
N HIS A 339 7.54 -2.09 -7.48
CA HIS A 339 6.22 -2.56 -7.05
C HIS A 339 5.75 -3.80 -7.83
N GLY A 340 5.88 -3.80 -9.16
CA GLY A 340 5.46 -4.93 -9.99
C GLY A 340 6.34 -6.18 -9.82
N HIS A 341 7.64 -6.00 -9.56
CA HIS A 341 8.56 -7.11 -9.30
C HIS A 341 8.30 -7.75 -7.95
N ALA A 342 8.06 -6.98 -6.88
CA ALA A 342 7.68 -7.53 -5.59
C ALA A 342 6.38 -8.36 -5.66
N ILE A 343 5.41 -7.94 -6.48
CA ILE A 343 4.22 -8.76 -6.79
C ILE A 343 4.61 -10.05 -7.53
N ALA A 344 5.44 -9.94 -8.57
CA ALA A 344 5.87 -11.11 -9.34
C ALA A 344 6.63 -12.13 -8.48
N ASP A 345 7.48 -11.68 -7.56
CA ASP A 345 8.17 -12.54 -6.59
C ASP A 345 7.19 -13.30 -5.72
N TYR A 346 6.21 -12.61 -5.16
CA TYR A 346 5.16 -13.23 -4.33
C TYR A 346 4.44 -14.34 -5.09
N LEU A 347 4.06 -14.06 -6.35
CA LEU A 347 3.42 -15.04 -7.23
C LEU A 347 4.36 -16.20 -7.58
N ASN A 348 5.65 -15.94 -7.82
CA ASN A 348 6.60 -17.00 -8.14
C ASN A 348 6.85 -17.95 -6.96
N GLU A 349 6.79 -17.43 -5.74
CA GLU A 349 7.13 -18.17 -4.53
C GLU A 349 5.92 -18.91 -3.93
N LEU A 350 4.76 -18.25 -3.89
CA LEU A 350 3.59 -18.73 -3.15
C LEU A 350 2.50 -19.32 -4.07
N PHE A 351 2.59 -19.18 -5.40
CA PHE A 351 1.56 -19.68 -6.32
C PHE A 351 1.99 -20.95 -7.09
N PRO A 352 1.03 -21.82 -7.48
CA PRO A 352 -0.43 -21.69 -7.28
C PRO A 352 -0.86 -21.91 -5.83
N SER A 353 -1.62 -20.96 -5.28
CA SER A 353 -2.15 -21.05 -3.91
C SER A 353 -3.61 -21.51 -3.86
N SER A 354 -3.94 -22.21 -2.77
CA SER A 354 -5.32 -22.49 -2.35
C SER A 354 -5.83 -21.57 -1.25
N GLU A 355 -4.97 -20.73 -0.69
CA GLU A 355 -5.27 -19.78 0.39
C GLU A 355 -5.84 -18.48 -0.21
N PRO A 356 -7.10 -18.11 0.08
CA PRO A 356 -7.67 -16.84 -0.36
C PRO A 356 -6.85 -15.61 0.04
N LEU A 357 -6.18 -15.65 1.20
CA LEU A 357 -5.39 -14.51 1.68
C LEU A 357 -4.21 -14.18 0.76
N ASP A 358 -3.59 -15.17 0.10
CA ASP A 358 -2.50 -14.92 -0.85
C ASP A 358 -2.98 -14.10 -2.07
N TYR A 359 -4.18 -14.39 -2.56
CA TYR A 359 -4.82 -13.62 -3.63
C TYR A 359 -5.14 -12.21 -3.15
N LYS A 360 -5.70 -12.08 -1.95
CA LYS A 360 -6.06 -10.81 -1.36
C LYS A 360 -4.85 -9.88 -1.17
N SER A 361 -3.75 -10.37 -0.61
CA SER A 361 -2.53 -9.58 -0.36
C SER A 361 -2.00 -8.94 -1.64
N VAL A 362 -1.92 -9.70 -2.73
CA VAL A 362 -1.43 -9.22 -4.02
C VAL A 362 -2.43 -8.25 -4.68
N GLU A 363 -3.71 -8.58 -4.66
CA GLU A 363 -4.74 -7.79 -5.35
C GLU A 363 -4.98 -6.43 -4.69
N GLU A 364 -4.78 -6.29 -3.38
CA GLU A 364 -5.11 -5.08 -2.64
C GLU A 364 -3.93 -4.10 -2.44
N TRP A 365 -2.70 -4.52 -2.77
CA TRP A 365 -1.47 -3.74 -2.60
C TRP A 365 -1.26 -2.73 -3.73
N VAL A 366 -1.61 -1.47 -3.49
CA VAL A 366 -1.75 -0.44 -4.52
C VAL A 366 -0.66 0.63 -4.42
N LEU A 367 -0.07 0.96 -5.57
CA LEU A 367 0.82 2.12 -5.74
C LEU A 367 0.03 3.42 -6.00
N LEU A 368 -0.05 4.29 -4.99
CA LEU A 368 -0.55 5.66 -5.13
C LEU A 368 0.61 6.62 -5.44
N GLY A 369 0.94 6.73 -6.73
CA GLY A 369 2.05 7.54 -7.22
C GLY A 369 2.23 7.42 -8.74
N ASP A 370 3.30 8.03 -9.25
CA ASP A 370 3.71 7.86 -10.65
C ASP A 370 4.49 6.54 -10.81
N PRO A 371 4.00 5.57 -11.62
CA PRO A 371 4.68 4.29 -11.81
C PRO A 371 5.99 4.43 -12.60
N SER A 372 6.22 5.54 -13.30
CA SER A 372 7.46 5.81 -14.04
C SER A 372 8.49 6.62 -13.25
N LEU A 373 8.18 6.95 -11.99
CA LEU A 373 9.04 7.76 -11.12
C LEU A 373 10.43 7.13 -10.97
N MET A 374 11.48 7.90 -11.27
CA MET A 374 12.85 7.55 -10.92
C MET A 374 13.08 7.80 -9.42
N VAL A 375 13.11 6.74 -8.63
CA VAL A 375 13.35 6.78 -7.18
C VAL A 375 14.75 7.33 -6.90
N GLY A 376 14.82 8.45 -6.18
CA GLY A 376 16.06 9.20 -5.96
C GLY A 376 16.35 10.29 -7.01
N GLY A 377 15.54 10.43 -8.06
CA GLY A 377 15.66 11.45 -9.10
C GLY A 377 16.71 11.16 -10.18
N TYR A 378 16.68 11.93 -11.27
CA TYR A 378 17.58 11.76 -12.42
C TYR A 378 18.93 12.48 -12.25
N PRO A 379 20.04 11.89 -12.72
CA PRO A 379 21.37 12.51 -12.74
C PRO A 379 21.54 13.84 -13.47
#